data_AF-A0A1V1RGS3-F1
#
_entry.id   AF-A0A1V1RGS3-F1
#
_cell.length_a   1.000
_cell.length_b   1.000
_cell.length_c   1.000
_cell.angle_alpha   90.00
_cell.angle_beta   90.00
_cell.angle_gamma   90.00
#
_symmetry.space_group_name_H-M   'P 1'
#
loop_
_entity.id
_entity.type
_entity.pdbx_description
1 polymer ?
#
loop_
_entity_poly.entity_id
_entity_poly.type
_entity_poly.pdbx_seq_one_letter_code
_entity_poly.pdbx_strand_id
1 'polypeptide(L)'
;MQPTRKGSMGKPGKPAHHLKTPLVAIALIAAVVAPLVTSGFAWARRGATVFVDGDPIYVRTHASTVRELLDDAAIPVDDNDVVSPGLDEQISDGATVVVRHARAVTIDCNGERVDLDVVGGTVADALVAAGLDPSMGLDVTPDVDASLQDGMTITARDVFVRLRQEEVVLPFDTVEREDPTLPQGVRKVVSEGAPGRAIRLYEVLVVGDVERAKYVRGETVLVEPVARVVLVGTKKARRAPSVVAIAPVAPATRSAKPPASGAKITVVSTAYTPWDAGCGGLRVIERRLRAYNVPEGWGIVAVDPKVIPLGTKLYVPGYGYAVAADTGGAITGARIDVCFWQGGQSAALKAARAWGRRSVTITVLE
;
A
#
# COMPACT_ATOMS: atom_id res chain seq x y z
N MET A 1 80.41 69.48 -73.01
CA MET A 1 79.62 69.95 -74.17
C MET A 1 78.15 69.88 -73.82
N GLN A 2 77.58 71.00 -73.35
CA GLN A 2 76.14 71.24 -73.38
C GLN A 2 75.72 71.50 -74.83
N PRO A 3 74.49 71.15 -75.20
CA PRO A 3 73.69 72.06 -76.01
C PRO A 3 72.43 72.48 -75.24
N THR A 4 72.38 73.78 -75.03
CA THR A 4 71.27 74.58 -74.54
C THR A 4 70.09 74.65 -75.51
N ARG A 5 68.91 74.87 -74.91
CA ARG A 5 67.71 75.57 -75.43
C ARG A 5 66.85 74.87 -76.48
N LYS A 6 65.60 74.63 -76.10
CA LYS A 6 64.49 75.58 -76.35
C LYS A 6 63.26 75.21 -75.52
N GLY A 7 62.80 76.14 -74.69
CA GLY A 7 61.47 76.07 -74.09
C GLY A 7 60.42 76.14 -75.18
N SER A 8 59.60 75.10 -75.26
CA SER A 8 58.38 75.05 -76.06
C SER A 8 57.21 75.23 -75.11
N MET A 9 56.39 76.25 -75.39
CA MET A 9 55.16 76.58 -74.66
C MET A 9 54.28 75.34 -74.46
N GLY A 10 53.76 75.19 -73.25
CA GLY A 10 52.92 74.08 -72.84
C GLY A 10 51.77 73.86 -73.81
N LYS A 11 51.58 72.60 -74.21
CA LYS A 11 50.40 72.18 -74.96
C LYS A 11 49.15 72.58 -74.19
N PRO A 12 48.11 73.15 -74.84
CA PRO A 12 46.85 73.40 -74.17
C PRO A 12 46.35 72.10 -73.55
N GLY A 13 45.93 72.17 -72.29
CA GLY A 13 45.36 71.03 -71.57
C GLY A 13 44.27 70.40 -72.43
N LYS A 14 44.31 69.07 -72.58
CA LYS A 14 43.25 68.30 -73.24
C LYS A 14 41.90 68.78 -72.68
N PRO A 15 40.85 68.92 -73.51
CA PRO A 15 39.54 69.32 -73.01
C PRO A 15 39.19 68.40 -71.84
N ALA A 16 38.84 68.99 -70.69
CA ALA A 16 38.34 68.22 -69.57
C ALA A 16 37.23 67.33 -70.12
N HIS A 17 37.44 66.01 -70.11
CA HIS A 17 36.38 65.08 -70.44
C HIS A 17 35.29 65.36 -69.42
N HIS A 18 34.28 66.10 -69.85
CA HIS A 18 33.00 66.19 -69.18
C HIS A 18 32.54 64.74 -69.11
N LEU A 19 32.75 64.08 -67.97
CA LEU A 19 32.08 62.82 -67.70
C LEU A 19 30.62 63.13 -67.99
N LYS A 20 30.06 62.43 -68.99
CA LYS A 20 28.67 62.63 -69.39
C LYS A 20 27.87 62.63 -68.10
N THR A 21 27.20 63.73 -67.79
CA THR A 21 26.38 63.91 -66.57
C THR A 21 25.58 62.67 -66.15
N PRO A 22 25.03 61.84 -67.06
CA PRO A 22 24.43 60.55 -66.68
C PRO A 22 25.39 59.54 -66.04
N LEU A 23 26.66 59.43 -66.46
CA LEU A 23 27.64 58.50 -65.90
C LEU A 23 28.05 58.88 -64.46
N VAL A 24 28.19 60.18 -64.16
CA VAL A 24 28.47 60.66 -62.80
C VAL A 24 27.25 60.42 -61.90
N ALA A 25 26.05 60.69 -62.40
CA ALA A 25 24.81 60.44 -61.68
C ALA A 25 24.60 58.94 -61.40
N ILE A 26 24.87 58.06 -62.36
CA ILE A 26 24.80 56.59 -62.16
C ILE A 26 25.83 56.13 -61.13
N ALA A 27 27.07 56.62 -61.17
CA ALA A 27 28.09 56.28 -60.20
C ALA A 27 27.73 56.76 -58.77
N LEU A 28 27.13 57.95 -58.64
CA LEU A 28 26.65 58.48 -57.35
C LEU A 28 25.42 57.71 -56.83
N ILE A 29 24.48 57.35 -57.70
CA ILE A 29 23.33 56.50 -57.33
C ILE A 29 23.83 55.13 -56.89
N ALA A 30 24.77 54.52 -57.62
CA ALA A 30 25.36 53.25 -57.22
C ALA A 30 26.12 53.36 -55.88
N ALA A 31 26.85 54.45 -55.63
CA ALA A 31 27.56 54.68 -54.38
C ALA A 31 26.64 54.96 -53.17
N VAL A 32 25.38 55.35 -53.39
CA VAL A 32 24.38 55.53 -52.33
C VAL A 32 23.53 54.26 -52.16
N VAL A 33 23.11 53.64 -53.26
CA VAL A 33 22.26 52.45 -53.25
C VAL A 33 23.03 51.22 -52.79
N ALA A 34 24.30 51.04 -53.18
CA ALA A 34 25.10 49.89 -52.75
C ALA A 34 25.24 49.82 -51.21
N PRO A 35 25.67 50.87 -50.48
CA PRO A 35 25.70 50.83 -49.02
C PRO A 35 24.31 50.73 -48.39
N LEU A 36 23.25 51.27 -49.00
CA LEU A 36 21.87 51.12 -48.50
C LEU A 36 21.32 49.70 -48.67
N VAL A 37 21.64 49.01 -49.76
CA VAL A 37 21.25 47.62 -50.01
C VAL A 37 22.10 46.67 -49.17
N THR A 38 23.42 46.88 -49.05
CA THR A 38 24.27 46.06 -48.17
C THR A 38 23.96 46.31 -46.69
N SER A 39 23.67 47.55 -46.30
CA SER A 39 23.19 47.83 -44.95
C SER A 39 21.81 47.20 -44.76
N GLY A 40 20.87 47.39 -45.68
CA GLY A 40 19.51 46.82 -45.60
C GLY A 40 19.49 45.29 -45.49
N PHE A 41 20.39 44.58 -46.18
CA PHE A 41 20.58 43.14 -46.02
C PHE A 41 21.30 42.77 -44.71
N ALA A 42 22.22 43.60 -44.22
CA ALA A 42 22.87 43.39 -42.91
C ALA A 42 21.90 43.59 -41.73
N TRP A 43 20.78 44.29 -41.91
CA TRP A 43 19.72 44.43 -40.90
C TRP A 43 18.71 43.27 -40.89
N ALA A 44 18.71 42.39 -41.90
CA ALA A 44 17.82 41.23 -41.93
C ALA A 44 18.31 40.17 -40.93
N ARG A 45 17.69 40.13 -39.75
CA ARG A 45 17.93 39.07 -38.75
C ARG A 45 17.38 37.74 -39.24
N ARG A 46 18.20 36.69 -39.13
CA ARG A 46 17.75 35.31 -39.33
C ARG A 46 16.80 34.95 -38.20
N GLY A 47 15.73 34.23 -38.51
CA GLY A 47 14.87 33.58 -37.52
C GLY A 47 15.24 32.11 -37.38
N ALA A 48 15.38 31.62 -36.16
CA ALA A 48 15.57 30.20 -35.89
C ALA A 48 14.61 29.74 -34.79
N THR A 49 14.19 28.48 -34.84
CA THR A 49 13.42 27.83 -33.76
C THR A 49 14.34 26.89 -33.01
N VAL A 50 14.51 27.12 -31.72
CA VAL A 50 15.27 26.23 -30.82
C VAL A 50 14.27 25.44 -29.98
N PHE A 51 14.29 24.12 -30.07
CA PHE A 51 13.53 23.23 -29.20
C PHE A 51 14.40 22.87 -28.01
N VAL A 52 14.09 23.42 -26.83
CA VAL A 52 14.81 23.13 -25.58
C VAL A 52 13.98 22.13 -24.79
N ASP A 53 14.48 20.90 -24.66
CA ASP A 53 13.77 19.81 -23.96
C ASP A 53 12.32 19.57 -24.44
N GLY A 54 12.04 19.94 -25.69
CA GLY A 54 10.72 19.84 -26.33
C GLY A 54 9.95 21.17 -26.42
N ASP A 55 10.37 22.20 -25.70
CA ASP A 55 9.72 23.51 -25.71
C ASP A 55 10.29 24.41 -26.82
N PRO A 56 9.46 24.91 -27.75
CA PRO A 56 9.92 25.74 -28.86
C PRO A 56 10.15 27.20 -28.44
N ILE A 57 11.33 27.73 -28.76
CA ILE A 57 11.73 29.12 -28.57
C ILE A 57 12.10 29.69 -29.94
N TYR A 58 11.41 30.76 -30.36
CA TYR A 58 11.76 31.47 -31.59
C TYR A 58 12.75 32.61 -31.29
N VAL A 59 13.89 32.57 -31.96
CA VAL A 59 15.01 33.50 -31.76
C VAL A 59 15.30 34.25 -33.05
N ARG A 60 15.41 35.58 -32.97
CA ARG A 60 15.90 36.42 -34.07
C ARG A 60 17.34 36.82 -33.78
N THR A 61 18.27 36.35 -34.61
CA THR A 61 19.71 36.46 -34.36
C THR A 61 20.49 36.85 -35.61
N HIS A 62 21.73 37.33 -35.42
CA HIS A 62 22.74 37.47 -36.47
C HIS A 62 23.77 36.32 -36.45
N ALA A 63 23.69 35.42 -35.47
CA ALA A 63 24.54 34.26 -35.30
C ALA A 63 24.71 33.48 -36.61
N SER A 64 25.93 33.05 -36.86
CA SER A 64 26.28 32.26 -38.05
C SER A 64 26.41 30.78 -37.75
N THR A 65 26.53 30.41 -36.47
CA THR A 65 26.63 29.02 -36.00
C THR A 65 25.56 28.70 -34.95
N VAL A 66 25.37 27.40 -34.68
CA VAL A 66 24.46 26.94 -33.62
C VAL A 66 24.92 27.44 -32.25
N ARG A 67 26.23 27.41 -31.95
CA ARG A 67 26.80 27.92 -30.69
C ARG A 67 26.44 29.38 -30.46
N GLU A 68 26.71 30.24 -31.45
CA GLU A 68 26.39 31.68 -31.35
C GLU A 68 24.89 31.91 -31.19
N LEU A 69 24.03 31.09 -31.82
CA LEU A 69 22.58 31.18 -31.66
C LEU A 69 22.14 30.85 -30.23
N LEU A 70 22.72 29.80 -29.62
CA LEU A 70 22.39 29.40 -28.25
C LEU A 70 22.90 30.43 -27.24
N ASP A 71 24.10 30.98 -27.45
CA ASP A 71 24.65 32.08 -26.64
C ASP A 71 23.76 33.33 -26.70
N ASP A 72 23.32 33.73 -27.91
CA ASP A 72 22.39 34.86 -28.12
C ASP A 72 21.04 34.65 -27.43
N ALA A 73 20.57 33.39 -27.40
CA ALA A 73 19.33 32.99 -26.74
C ALA A 73 19.48 32.80 -25.22
N ALA A 74 20.71 32.93 -24.69
CA ALA A 74 21.07 32.63 -23.29
C ALA A 74 20.67 31.21 -22.86
N ILE A 75 20.82 30.24 -23.77
CA ILE A 75 20.58 28.82 -23.51
C ILE A 75 21.94 28.17 -23.20
N PRO A 76 22.27 27.90 -21.92
CA PRO A 76 23.51 27.22 -21.59
C PRO A 76 23.46 25.78 -22.11
N VAL A 77 24.61 25.29 -22.56
CA VAL A 77 24.80 23.88 -22.94
C VAL A 77 26.11 23.38 -22.36
N ASP A 78 26.11 22.17 -21.85
CA ASP A 78 27.28 21.46 -21.37
C ASP A 78 27.79 20.42 -22.39
N ASP A 79 28.86 19.70 -22.03
CA ASP A 79 29.49 18.70 -22.91
C ASP A 79 28.69 17.38 -22.99
N ASN A 80 27.76 17.14 -22.07
CA ASN A 80 26.91 15.95 -22.00
C ASN A 80 25.56 16.16 -22.69
N ASP A 81 25.18 17.41 -22.94
CA ASP A 81 23.99 17.79 -23.67
C ASP A 81 24.02 17.36 -25.14
N VAL A 82 22.85 17.08 -25.69
CA VAL A 82 22.69 16.75 -27.11
C VAL A 82 22.17 17.95 -27.87
N VAL A 83 22.99 18.48 -28.76
CA VAL A 83 22.65 19.59 -29.64
C VAL A 83 22.66 19.14 -31.10
N SER A 84 21.55 19.35 -31.80
CA SER A 84 21.39 19.00 -33.22
C SER A 84 20.72 20.13 -34.00
N PRO A 85 21.34 20.66 -35.07
CA PRO A 85 22.68 20.34 -35.57
C PRO A 85 23.80 20.69 -34.57
N GLY A 86 25.01 20.16 -34.76
CA GLY A 86 26.12 20.34 -33.82
C GLY A 86 26.54 21.81 -33.63
N LEU A 87 27.21 22.13 -32.54
CA LEU A 87 27.49 23.50 -32.09
C LEU A 87 28.22 24.37 -33.14
N ASP A 88 29.09 23.79 -33.96
CA ASP A 88 29.86 24.53 -34.97
C ASP A 88 29.18 24.56 -36.35
N GLU A 89 28.01 23.95 -36.50
CA GLU A 89 27.25 23.94 -37.75
C GLU A 89 26.72 25.32 -38.10
N GLN A 90 26.75 25.66 -39.40
CA GLN A 90 26.26 26.94 -39.89
C GLN A 90 24.72 27.00 -39.87
N ILE A 91 24.15 28.13 -39.44
CA ILE A 91 22.70 28.32 -39.38
C ILE A 91 22.18 29.20 -40.52
N SER A 92 21.05 28.80 -41.11
CA SER A 92 20.32 29.55 -42.15
C SER A 92 19.04 30.17 -41.59
N ASP A 93 18.41 31.06 -42.37
CA ASP A 93 17.10 31.60 -42.01
C ASP A 93 16.04 30.49 -42.00
N GLY A 94 15.24 30.43 -40.94
CA GLY A 94 14.28 29.35 -40.68
C GLY A 94 14.88 28.08 -40.09
N ALA A 95 16.14 28.09 -39.63
CA ALA A 95 16.77 26.91 -39.04
C ALA A 95 16.03 26.37 -37.80
N THR A 96 16.10 25.05 -37.63
CA THR A 96 15.61 24.35 -36.43
C THR A 96 16.79 23.75 -35.70
N VAL A 97 16.94 24.09 -34.42
CA VAL A 97 17.94 23.52 -33.52
C VAL A 97 17.22 22.80 -32.39
N VAL A 98 17.69 21.62 -32.01
CA VAL A 98 17.19 20.84 -30.88
C VAL A 98 18.30 20.78 -29.84
N VAL A 99 17.96 21.16 -28.62
CA VAL A 99 18.80 21.03 -27.43
C VAL A 99 18.09 20.09 -26.47
N ARG A 100 18.74 19.00 -26.08
CA ARG A 100 18.28 18.11 -25.01
C ARG A 100 19.32 18.13 -23.91
N HIS A 101 18.93 18.63 -22.74
CA HIS A 101 19.85 18.68 -21.62
C HIS A 101 20.03 17.31 -20.99
N ALA A 102 21.26 16.98 -20.63
CA ALA A 102 21.55 15.86 -19.75
C ALA A 102 21.23 16.25 -18.31
N ARG A 103 20.72 15.31 -17.53
CA ARG A 103 20.42 15.49 -16.10
C ARG A 103 21.32 14.56 -15.30
N ALA A 104 22.07 15.10 -14.36
CA ALA A 104 22.91 14.30 -13.48
C ALA A 104 22.02 13.60 -12.46
N VAL A 105 22.06 12.27 -12.43
CA VAL A 105 21.26 11.46 -11.50
C VAL A 105 22.10 10.36 -10.87
N THR A 106 21.73 9.97 -9.65
CA THR A 106 22.32 8.82 -8.95
C THR A 106 21.30 7.70 -8.89
N ILE A 107 21.66 6.51 -9.33
CA ILE A 107 20.81 5.31 -9.24
C ILE A 107 21.39 4.37 -8.18
N ASP A 108 20.60 4.08 -7.14
CA ASP A 108 20.87 3.06 -6.10
C ASP A 108 20.13 1.77 -6.44
N CYS A 109 20.86 0.77 -6.89
CA CYS A 109 20.39 -0.57 -7.19
C CYS A 109 20.81 -1.53 -6.09
N ASN A 110 19.89 -1.93 -5.22
CA ASN A 110 20.17 -2.88 -4.14
C ASN A 110 21.41 -2.53 -3.27
N GLY A 111 21.76 -1.24 -3.15
CA GLY A 111 22.86 -0.72 -2.34
C GLY A 111 24.09 -0.31 -3.14
N GLU A 112 24.16 -0.68 -4.42
CA GLU A 112 25.19 -0.23 -5.35
C GLU A 112 24.75 1.06 -6.04
N ARG A 113 25.61 2.08 -6.03
CA ARG A 113 25.30 3.41 -6.57
C ARG A 113 26.06 3.69 -7.85
N VAL A 114 25.37 4.24 -8.83
CA VAL A 114 25.91 4.66 -10.13
C VAL A 114 25.46 6.08 -10.43
N ASP A 115 26.40 6.96 -10.74
CA ASP A 115 26.11 8.33 -11.18
C ASP A 115 26.13 8.37 -12.72
N LEU A 116 25.11 9.00 -13.31
CA LEU A 116 24.90 9.05 -14.76
C LEU A 116 24.35 10.40 -15.19
N ASP A 117 24.79 10.87 -16.35
CA ASP A 117 24.19 11.99 -17.07
C ASP A 117 23.20 11.44 -18.10
N VAL A 118 21.92 11.73 -17.93
CA VAL A 118 20.83 11.11 -18.71
C VAL A 118 20.15 12.12 -19.62
N VAL A 119 20.17 11.85 -20.93
CA VAL A 119 19.46 12.62 -21.97
C VAL A 119 18.04 12.09 -22.11
N GLY A 120 17.22 12.31 -21.07
CA GLY A 120 15.90 11.73 -20.90
C GLY A 120 14.99 12.60 -20.04
N GLY A 121 13.69 12.37 -20.16
CA GLY A 121 12.67 13.12 -19.42
C GLY A 121 12.27 12.47 -18.10
N THR A 122 12.39 11.14 -17.98
CA THR A 122 11.76 10.37 -16.90
C THR A 122 12.72 9.40 -16.18
N VAL A 123 12.31 8.93 -15.00
CA VAL A 123 13.02 7.89 -14.25
C VAL A 123 13.21 6.62 -15.08
N ALA A 124 12.24 6.24 -15.91
CA ALA A 124 12.36 5.13 -16.84
C ALA A 124 13.54 5.30 -17.81
N ASP A 125 13.74 6.50 -18.37
CA ASP A 125 14.85 6.79 -19.27
C ASP A 125 16.20 6.60 -18.56
N ALA A 126 16.31 7.04 -17.30
CA ALA A 126 17.52 6.88 -16.50
C ALA A 126 17.83 5.41 -16.18
N LEU A 127 16.81 4.61 -15.85
CA LEU A 127 16.98 3.18 -15.62
C LEU A 127 17.45 2.46 -16.88
N VAL A 128 16.85 2.76 -18.03
CA VAL A 128 17.26 2.19 -19.32
C VAL A 128 18.70 2.59 -19.67
N ALA A 129 19.09 3.84 -19.40
CA ALA A 129 20.46 4.31 -19.59
C ALA A 129 21.48 3.56 -18.71
N ALA A 130 21.07 3.13 -17.51
CA ALA A 130 21.86 2.26 -16.64
C ALA A 130 21.83 0.77 -17.02
N GLY A 131 21.10 0.41 -18.09
CA GLY A 131 20.92 -0.98 -18.52
C GLY A 131 19.92 -1.77 -17.68
N LEU A 132 19.06 -1.09 -16.92
CA LEU A 132 18.01 -1.68 -16.11
C LEU A 132 16.68 -1.60 -16.85
N ASP A 133 15.96 -2.72 -16.90
CA ASP A 133 14.62 -2.77 -17.47
C ASP A 133 13.59 -2.47 -16.39
N PRO A 134 12.88 -1.33 -16.42
CA PRO A 134 11.86 -0.98 -15.42
C PRO A 134 10.68 -1.96 -15.40
N SER A 135 10.48 -2.78 -16.44
CA SER A 135 9.44 -3.80 -16.48
C SER A 135 9.79 -5.09 -15.73
N MET A 136 11.08 -5.29 -15.40
CA MET A 136 11.60 -6.51 -14.80
C MET A 136 11.49 -6.51 -13.27
N GLY A 137 10.26 -6.41 -12.76
CA GLY A 137 9.98 -6.62 -11.32
C GLY A 137 10.86 -5.76 -10.41
N LEU A 138 10.98 -4.46 -10.69
CA LEU A 138 11.68 -3.52 -9.84
C LEU A 138 10.68 -2.65 -9.08
N ASP A 139 10.95 -2.41 -7.79
CA ASP A 139 10.30 -1.37 -7.00
C ASP A 139 11.18 -0.13 -7.10
N VAL A 140 10.69 0.86 -7.85
CA VAL A 140 11.44 2.07 -8.20
C VAL A 140 10.85 3.25 -7.44
N THR A 141 11.72 4.04 -6.81
CA THR A 141 11.35 5.29 -6.15
C THR A 141 12.33 6.40 -6.52
N PRO A 142 11.86 7.54 -7.05
CA PRO A 142 10.47 7.83 -7.46
C PRO A 142 9.95 6.95 -8.60
N ASP A 143 8.65 7.04 -8.89
CA ASP A 143 7.97 6.22 -9.91
C ASP A 143 8.63 6.38 -11.29
N VAL A 144 8.54 5.35 -12.13
CA VAL A 144 9.18 5.29 -13.46
C VAL A 144 8.73 6.42 -14.40
N ASP A 145 7.51 6.94 -14.23
CA ASP A 145 6.98 8.05 -15.04
C ASP A 145 7.34 9.43 -14.47
N ALA A 146 7.98 9.49 -13.30
CA ALA A 146 8.37 10.76 -12.68
C ALA A 146 9.42 11.49 -13.54
N SER A 147 9.27 12.80 -13.68
CA SER A 147 10.23 13.62 -14.42
C SER A 147 11.57 13.70 -13.70
N LEU A 148 12.66 13.53 -14.45
CA LEU A 148 14.02 13.66 -13.90
C LEU A 148 14.33 15.08 -13.46
N GLN A 149 15.06 15.20 -12.37
CA GLN A 149 15.62 16.46 -11.88
C GLN A 149 17.13 16.32 -11.72
N ASP A 150 17.85 17.43 -11.81
CA ASP A 150 19.29 17.42 -11.61
C ASP A 150 19.63 17.09 -10.14
N GLY A 151 20.65 16.24 -9.94
CA GLY A 151 21.03 15.69 -8.64
C GLY A 151 20.03 14.70 -8.04
N MET A 152 19.05 14.22 -8.82
CA MET A 152 18.01 13.31 -8.33
C MET A 152 18.59 11.93 -7.99
N THR A 153 18.20 11.38 -6.84
CA THR A 153 18.48 9.99 -6.48
C THR A 153 17.29 9.10 -6.80
N ILE A 154 17.53 8.06 -7.60
CA ILE A 154 16.57 7.02 -7.98
C ILE A 154 16.98 5.75 -7.24
N THR A 155 16.05 5.16 -6.50
CA THR A 155 16.24 3.86 -5.85
C THR A 155 15.51 2.79 -6.62
N ALA A 156 16.19 1.71 -7.00
CA ALA A 156 15.60 0.53 -7.61
C ALA A 156 15.90 -0.70 -6.73
N ARG A 157 14.84 -1.43 -6.36
CA ARG A 157 14.94 -2.65 -5.55
C ARG A 157 14.32 -3.84 -6.27
N ASP A 158 14.99 -4.99 -6.23
CA ASP A 158 14.46 -6.20 -6.89
C ASP A 158 13.20 -6.69 -6.19
N VAL A 159 12.16 -6.98 -6.96
CA VAL A 159 10.90 -7.56 -6.51
C VAL A 159 10.76 -8.95 -7.07
N PHE A 160 10.86 -9.94 -6.21
CA PHE A 160 10.70 -11.33 -6.62
C PHE A 160 9.94 -12.14 -5.58
N VAL A 161 9.43 -13.27 -6.06
CA VAL A 161 8.71 -14.23 -5.25
C VAL A 161 9.63 -15.40 -4.93
N ARG A 162 9.79 -15.69 -3.63
CA ARG A 162 10.55 -16.83 -3.13
C ARG A 162 9.60 -17.86 -2.50
N LEU A 163 9.69 -19.09 -2.97
CA LEU A 163 9.02 -20.22 -2.31
C LEU A 163 9.85 -20.67 -1.11
N ARG A 164 9.22 -20.74 0.06
CA ARG A 164 9.83 -21.22 1.30
C ARG A 164 9.00 -22.37 1.87
N GLN A 165 9.65 -23.48 2.20
CA GLN A 165 9.02 -24.59 2.89
C GLN A 165 9.37 -24.53 4.37
N GLU A 166 8.37 -24.68 5.24
CA GLU A 166 8.58 -24.77 6.69
C GLU A 166 7.77 -25.94 7.25
N GLU A 167 8.38 -26.71 8.15
CA GLU A 167 7.66 -27.73 8.91
C GLU A 167 6.92 -27.06 10.07
N VAL A 168 5.62 -27.32 10.16
CA VAL A 168 4.74 -26.82 11.23
C VAL A 168 4.13 -27.96 12.01
N VAL A 169 3.95 -27.73 13.30
CA VAL A 169 3.29 -28.67 14.21
C VAL A 169 1.78 -28.49 14.11
N LEU A 170 1.05 -29.57 13.83
CA LEU A 170 -0.41 -29.57 13.82
C LEU A 170 -0.91 -29.94 15.22
N PRO A 171 -1.73 -29.09 15.87
CA PRO A 171 -2.32 -29.41 17.15
C PRO A 171 -3.27 -30.61 17.02
N PHE A 172 -3.43 -31.35 18.11
CA PHE A 172 -4.39 -32.45 18.18
C PHE A 172 -5.61 -32.06 19.02
N ASP A 173 -6.77 -32.58 18.64
CA ASP A 173 -8.01 -32.36 19.36
C ASP A 173 -8.16 -33.30 20.56
N THR A 174 -9.02 -32.95 21.51
CA THR A 174 -9.46 -33.84 22.58
C THR A 174 -10.89 -34.33 22.31
N VAL A 175 -11.04 -35.64 22.19
CA VAL A 175 -12.32 -36.32 21.97
C VAL A 175 -12.76 -36.99 23.28
N GLU A 176 -13.92 -36.59 23.78
CA GLU A 176 -14.56 -37.25 24.91
C GLU A 176 -15.49 -38.37 24.42
N ARG A 177 -15.38 -39.56 25.00
CA ARG A 177 -16.25 -40.71 24.69
C ARG A 177 -16.93 -41.19 25.97
N GLU A 178 -18.23 -41.41 25.93
CA GLU A 178 -18.95 -41.94 27.09
C GLU A 178 -18.64 -43.43 27.28
N ASP A 179 -18.49 -43.85 28.54
CA ASP A 179 -18.28 -45.24 28.91
C ASP A 179 -19.28 -45.65 30.02
N PRO A 180 -20.24 -46.54 29.71
CA PRO A 180 -21.25 -46.99 30.67
C PRO A 180 -20.72 -47.99 31.71
N THR A 181 -19.45 -48.42 31.60
CA THR A 181 -18.78 -49.26 32.60
C THR A 181 -18.09 -48.43 33.68
N LEU A 182 -17.68 -47.21 33.35
CA LEU A 182 -17.03 -46.26 34.26
C LEU A 182 -18.06 -45.52 35.12
N PRO A 183 -17.85 -45.41 36.45
CA PRO A 183 -18.74 -44.67 37.34
C PRO A 183 -18.99 -43.23 36.88
N GLN A 184 -20.23 -42.76 37.03
CA GLN A 184 -20.60 -41.39 36.67
C GLN A 184 -19.69 -40.37 37.36
N GLY A 185 -19.08 -39.47 36.56
CA GLY A 185 -18.17 -38.42 37.04
C GLY A 185 -16.68 -38.81 37.03
N VAL A 186 -16.35 -40.09 36.82
CA VAL A 186 -14.96 -40.53 36.64
C VAL A 186 -14.52 -40.28 35.21
N ARG A 187 -13.33 -39.71 35.03
CA ARG A 187 -12.70 -39.51 33.72
C ARG A 187 -11.45 -40.36 33.63
N LYS A 188 -11.23 -41.03 32.49
CA LYS A 188 -10.04 -41.84 32.23
C LYS A 188 -9.46 -41.48 30.87
N VAL A 189 -8.22 -41.01 30.84
CA VAL A 189 -7.49 -40.83 29.58
C VAL A 189 -7.08 -42.20 29.06
N VAL A 190 -7.43 -42.51 27.82
CA VAL A 190 -7.08 -43.79 27.15
C VAL A 190 -6.12 -43.61 25.98
N SER A 191 -5.99 -42.38 25.48
CA SER A 191 -4.93 -41.97 24.56
C SER A 191 -4.55 -40.53 24.92
N GLU A 192 -3.27 -40.25 25.13
CA GLU A 192 -2.81 -38.87 25.40
C GLU A 192 -2.86 -37.97 24.17
N GLY A 193 -3.06 -38.54 22.99
CA GLY A 193 -2.92 -37.85 21.72
C GLY A 193 -1.46 -37.56 21.38
N ALA A 194 -1.23 -37.13 20.14
CA ALA A 194 0.09 -36.73 19.66
C ALA A 194 -0.08 -35.65 18.58
N PRO A 195 0.74 -34.59 18.59
CA PRO A 195 0.69 -33.59 17.54
C PRO A 195 1.10 -34.17 16.19
N GLY A 196 0.44 -33.69 15.15
CA GLY A 196 0.80 -33.98 13.77
C GLY A 196 1.91 -33.04 13.29
N ARG A 197 2.36 -33.25 12.05
CA ARG A 197 3.35 -32.41 11.38
C ARG A 197 2.95 -32.21 9.94
N ALA A 198 3.13 -31.01 9.42
CA ALA A 198 2.87 -30.68 8.03
C ALA A 198 3.98 -29.80 7.47
N ILE A 199 4.23 -29.91 6.17
CA ILE A 199 5.04 -28.92 5.44
C ILE A 199 4.09 -27.87 4.91
N ARG A 200 4.31 -26.61 5.28
CA ARG A 200 3.67 -25.45 4.65
C ARG A 200 4.58 -24.86 3.60
N LEU A 201 4.05 -24.72 2.39
CA LEU A 201 4.68 -23.97 1.32
C LEU A 201 4.19 -22.52 1.40
N TYR A 202 5.14 -21.62 1.62
CA TYR A 202 4.91 -20.19 1.63
C TYR A 202 5.41 -19.55 0.35
N GLU A 203 4.62 -18.64 -0.19
CA GLU A 203 5.05 -17.66 -1.17
C GLU A 203 5.43 -16.37 -0.44
N VAL A 204 6.70 -15.98 -0.56
CA VAL A 204 7.25 -14.80 0.11
C VAL A 204 7.58 -13.75 -0.94
N LEU A 205 6.91 -12.60 -0.86
CA LEU A 205 7.25 -11.43 -1.65
C LEU A 205 8.44 -10.72 -1.00
N VAL A 206 9.53 -10.60 -1.75
CA VAL A 206 10.76 -9.95 -1.32
C VAL A 206 10.95 -8.68 -2.15
N VAL A 207 11.31 -7.58 -1.48
CA VAL A 207 11.68 -6.31 -2.12
C VAL A 207 13.08 -5.92 -1.63
N GLY A 208 14.06 -5.94 -2.52
CA GLY A 208 15.49 -5.92 -2.18
C GLY A 208 15.82 -7.09 -1.24
N ASP A 209 16.25 -6.78 -0.03
CA ASP A 209 16.56 -7.79 1.01
C ASP A 209 15.43 -8.01 2.03
N VAL A 210 14.29 -7.34 1.86
CA VAL A 210 13.23 -7.29 2.88
C VAL A 210 12.03 -8.16 2.48
N GLU A 211 11.64 -9.09 3.35
CA GLU A 211 10.38 -9.84 3.19
C GLU A 211 9.19 -8.93 3.52
N ARG A 212 8.36 -8.62 2.51
CA ARG A 212 7.20 -7.74 2.67
C ARG A 212 5.93 -8.49 3.03
N ALA A 213 5.72 -9.65 2.42
CA ALA A 213 4.52 -10.44 2.62
C ALA A 213 4.82 -11.94 2.53
N LYS A 214 4.05 -12.74 3.27
CA LYS A 214 4.17 -14.19 3.33
C LYS A 214 2.77 -14.82 3.25
N TYR A 215 2.51 -15.58 2.20
CA TYR A 215 1.22 -16.22 1.94
C TYR A 215 1.36 -17.74 1.95
N VAL A 216 0.43 -18.46 2.58
CA VAL A 216 0.37 -19.92 2.49
C VAL A 216 -0.16 -20.30 1.10
N ARG A 217 0.60 -21.10 0.34
CA ARG A 217 0.20 -21.64 -0.96
C ARG A 217 -0.19 -23.10 -0.92
N GLY A 218 0.33 -23.84 0.04
CA GLY A 218 0.01 -25.25 0.20
C GLY A 218 0.37 -25.75 1.58
N GLU A 219 -0.31 -26.81 1.99
CA GLU A 219 0.00 -27.56 3.19
C GLU A 219 -0.04 -29.05 2.80
N THR A 220 0.96 -29.81 3.22
CA THR A 220 1.00 -31.26 3.06
C THR A 220 1.23 -31.89 4.42
N VAL A 221 0.26 -32.67 4.89
CA VAL A 221 0.35 -33.38 6.17
C VAL A 221 1.33 -34.53 6.02
N LEU A 222 2.41 -34.50 6.80
CA LEU A 222 3.38 -35.60 6.89
C LEU A 222 2.96 -36.64 7.92
N VAL A 223 2.41 -36.16 9.05
CA VAL A 223 1.94 -36.99 10.16
C VAL A 223 0.60 -36.44 10.64
N GLU A 224 -0.45 -37.25 10.59
CA GLU A 224 -1.77 -36.89 11.11
C GLU A 224 -1.73 -36.71 12.64
N PRO A 225 -2.36 -35.65 13.19
CA PRO A 225 -2.49 -35.50 14.62
C PRO A 225 -3.36 -36.63 15.20
N VAL A 226 -2.88 -37.26 16.27
CA VAL A 226 -3.64 -38.28 17.00
C VAL A 226 -4.42 -37.58 18.10
N ALA A 227 -5.75 -37.67 18.05
CA ALA A 227 -6.60 -37.08 19.07
C ALA A 227 -6.34 -37.68 20.46
N ARG A 228 -6.38 -36.83 21.49
CA ARG A 228 -6.45 -37.25 22.88
C ARG A 228 -7.82 -37.81 23.17
N VAL A 229 -7.92 -39.02 23.72
CA VAL A 229 -9.20 -39.66 23.99
C VAL A 229 -9.41 -39.79 25.49
N VAL A 230 -10.48 -39.17 25.98
CA VAL A 230 -10.88 -39.21 27.39
C VAL A 230 -12.23 -39.91 27.52
N LEU A 231 -12.26 -41.02 28.24
CA LEU A 231 -13.49 -41.69 28.60
C LEU A 231 -14.17 -40.96 29.76
N VAL A 232 -15.46 -40.72 29.63
CA VAL A 232 -16.30 -40.12 30.68
C VAL A 232 -17.30 -41.15 31.15
N GLY A 233 -17.24 -41.51 32.42
CA GLY A 233 -18.12 -42.50 33.01
C GLY A 233 -19.58 -42.05 33.04
N THR A 234 -20.49 -42.94 32.63
CA THR A 234 -21.95 -42.74 32.67
C THR A 234 -22.67 -43.77 33.53
N LYS A 235 -21.95 -44.71 34.16
CA LYS A 235 -22.52 -45.74 35.04
C LYS A 235 -23.09 -45.10 36.31
N LYS A 236 -24.42 -44.96 36.36
CA LYS A 236 -25.13 -44.49 37.54
C LYS A 236 -25.05 -45.54 38.67
N ALA A 237 -24.75 -45.10 39.88
CA ALA A 237 -24.82 -45.96 41.06
C ALA A 237 -26.27 -46.41 41.31
N ARG A 238 -26.48 -47.71 41.47
CA ARG A 238 -27.79 -48.28 41.83
C ARG A 238 -28.06 -47.97 43.32
N ARG A 239 -29.04 -47.10 43.59
CA ARG A 239 -29.55 -46.81 44.94
C ARG A 239 -30.60 -47.87 45.37
N ALA A 240 -30.52 -48.33 46.62
CA ALA A 240 -31.63 -48.99 47.32
C ALA A 240 -32.78 -47.96 47.59
N PRO A 241 -34.05 -48.39 47.68
CA PRO A 241 -35.17 -47.46 47.67
C PRO A 241 -35.25 -46.69 48.99
N SER A 242 -35.29 -45.37 48.89
CA SER A 242 -35.75 -44.45 49.93
C SER A 242 -36.52 -43.32 49.22
N VAL A 243 -37.63 -42.92 49.83
CA VAL A 243 -38.73 -42.17 49.24
C VAL A 243 -38.45 -40.66 49.25
N VAL A 244 -38.96 -39.97 48.21
CA VAL A 244 -39.21 -38.52 48.04
C VAL A 244 -38.01 -37.60 47.75
N ALA A 245 -37.98 -37.09 46.50
CA ALA A 245 -37.91 -35.67 46.08
C ALA A 245 -37.08 -35.48 44.80
N ILE A 246 -37.68 -34.84 43.80
CA ILE A 246 -37.17 -34.59 42.45
C ILE A 246 -36.39 -33.27 42.42
N ALA A 247 -35.14 -33.26 41.94
CA ALA A 247 -34.49 -32.10 41.28
C ALA A 247 -33.12 -32.47 40.63
N PRO A 248 -32.68 -31.74 39.58
CA PRO A 248 -31.87 -32.26 38.47
C PRO A 248 -30.34 -32.06 38.61
N VAL A 249 -29.61 -32.92 37.88
CA VAL A 249 -28.14 -32.96 37.76
C VAL A 249 -27.66 -31.91 36.74
N ALA A 250 -26.64 -31.16 37.14
CA ALA A 250 -25.95 -30.15 36.35
C ALA A 250 -24.96 -30.76 35.32
N PRO A 251 -24.80 -30.17 34.13
CA PRO A 251 -23.60 -30.29 33.30
C PRO A 251 -22.50 -29.32 33.77
N ALA A 252 -21.26 -29.75 33.61
CA ALA A 252 -20.04 -29.04 34.02
C ALA A 252 -19.92 -27.64 33.37
N THR A 253 -19.55 -26.66 34.19
CA THR A 253 -19.13 -25.33 33.77
C THR A 253 -17.70 -25.09 34.22
N ARG A 254 -17.00 -24.20 33.52
CA ARG A 254 -15.94 -23.38 34.13
C ARG A 254 -16.51 -22.75 35.40
N SER A 255 -16.12 -23.30 36.55
CA SER A 255 -16.69 -22.95 37.84
C SER A 255 -16.05 -21.66 38.34
N ALA A 256 -16.71 -20.53 38.09
CA ALA A 256 -16.62 -19.43 39.04
C ALA A 256 -17.43 -19.85 40.28
N LYS A 257 -16.85 -19.73 41.48
CA LYS A 257 -17.52 -20.13 42.73
C LYS A 257 -18.83 -19.32 42.88
N PRO A 258 -19.97 -19.97 43.23
CA PRO A 258 -21.19 -19.25 43.52
C PRO A 258 -20.96 -18.16 44.59
N PRO A 259 -21.54 -16.97 44.43
CA PRO A 259 -21.41 -15.89 45.40
C PRO A 259 -22.08 -16.25 46.72
N ALA A 260 -21.50 -15.80 47.84
CA ALA A 260 -21.99 -16.09 49.19
C ALA A 260 -23.20 -15.23 49.59
N SER A 261 -23.38 -14.08 48.93
CA SER A 261 -24.44 -13.09 49.18
C SER A 261 -25.12 -12.67 47.87
N GLY A 262 -26.32 -12.11 47.98
CA GLY A 262 -27.13 -11.61 46.86
C GLY A 262 -28.58 -12.13 46.88
N ALA A 263 -29.48 -11.40 46.22
CA ALA A 263 -30.89 -11.76 46.16
C ALA A 263 -31.11 -12.93 45.20
N LYS A 264 -31.85 -13.95 45.63
CA LYS A 264 -32.12 -15.13 44.81
C LYS A 264 -33.43 -14.98 44.06
N ILE A 265 -33.40 -15.20 42.75
CA ILE A 265 -34.59 -15.13 41.89
C ILE A 265 -34.63 -16.39 41.02
N THR A 266 -35.75 -17.10 41.00
CA THR A 266 -35.95 -18.23 40.10
C THR A 266 -36.53 -17.74 38.77
N VAL A 267 -35.86 -18.08 37.68
CA VAL A 267 -36.21 -17.62 36.33
C VAL A 267 -36.18 -18.80 35.35
N VAL A 268 -36.93 -18.67 34.27
CA VAL A 268 -36.74 -19.52 33.09
C VAL A 268 -35.58 -18.95 32.27
N SER A 269 -34.53 -19.72 32.06
CA SER A 269 -33.38 -19.34 31.25
C SER A 269 -33.37 -20.10 29.93
N THR A 270 -33.18 -19.36 28.85
CA THR A 270 -32.80 -19.87 27.51
C THR A 270 -31.38 -19.39 27.17
N ALA A 271 -30.89 -19.75 25.99
CA ALA A 271 -29.64 -19.23 25.46
C ALA A 271 -29.78 -18.82 23.99
N TYR A 272 -28.99 -17.83 23.60
CA TYR A 272 -28.85 -17.36 22.23
C TYR A 272 -27.39 -17.16 21.85
N THR A 273 -27.14 -17.02 20.56
CA THR A 273 -25.84 -16.62 20.02
C THR A 273 -25.96 -15.34 19.18
N PRO A 274 -24.89 -14.56 19.03
CA PRO A 274 -24.90 -13.36 18.18
C PRO A 274 -25.17 -13.64 16.70
N TRP A 275 -25.02 -14.91 16.28
CA TRP A 275 -25.25 -15.36 14.92
C TRP A 275 -26.66 -15.92 14.69
N ASP A 276 -27.52 -15.94 15.71
CA ASP A 276 -28.90 -16.35 15.55
C ASP A 276 -29.67 -15.34 14.68
N ALA A 277 -30.71 -15.79 13.97
CA ALA A 277 -31.49 -14.94 13.09
C ALA A 277 -32.13 -13.78 13.87
N GLY A 278 -31.87 -12.54 13.43
CA GLY A 278 -32.32 -11.32 14.12
C GLY A 278 -31.33 -10.75 15.14
N CYS A 279 -30.22 -11.44 15.41
CA CYS A 279 -29.12 -10.92 16.22
C CYS A 279 -28.12 -10.16 15.32
N GLY A 280 -27.66 -8.99 15.76
CA GLY A 280 -26.78 -8.10 14.98
C GLY A 280 -25.31 -8.51 14.93
N GLY A 281 -24.98 -9.79 15.17
CA GLY A 281 -23.61 -10.29 15.14
C GLY A 281 -22.73 -9.85 16.33
N LEU A 282 -21.46 -10.22 16.26
CA LEU A 282 -20.46 -9.93 17.30
C LEU A 282 -20.32 -8.43 17.63
N ARG A 283 -20.52 -7.55 16.64
CA ARG A 283 -20.44 -6.09 16.83
C ARG A 283 -21.41 -5.58 17.90
N VAL A 284 -22.59 -6.20 18.02
CA VAL A 284 -23.56 -5.84 19.08
C VAL A 284 -23.03 -6.25 20.45
N ILE A 285 -22.48 -7.46 20.57
CA ILE A 285 -21.91 -7.96 21.83
C ILE A 285 -20.75 -7.08 22.28
N GLU A 286 -19.79 -6.79 21.39
CA GLU A 286 -18.67 -5.91 21.70
C GLU A 286 -19.13 -4.52 22.18
N ARG A 287 -20.18 -3.97 21.56
CA ARG A 287 -20.78 -2.70 21.99
C ARG A 287 -21.40 -2.82 23.39
N ARG A 288 -22.08 -3.91 23.71
CA ARG A 288 -22.67 -4.15 25.05
C ARG A 288 -21.60 -4.34 26.12
N LEU A 289 -20.55 -5.11 25.82
CA LEU A 289 -19.42 -5.31 26.73
C LEU A 289 -18.81 -3.97 27.14
N ARG A 290 -18.60 -3.06 26.17
CA ARG A 290 -18.11 -1.70 26.43
C ARG A 290 -19.13 -0.83 27.17
N ALA A 291 -20.39 -0.81 26.73
CA ALA A 291 -21.41 0.08 27.28
C ALA A 291 -21.71 -0.19 28.76
N TYR A 292 -21.63 -1.45 29.19
CA TYR A 292 -21.90 -1.87 30.57
C TYR A 292 -20.63 -2.17 31.38
N ASN A 293 -19.45 -1.87 30.82
CA ASN A 293 -18.15 -2.14 31.44
C ASN A 293 -18.04 -3.58 32.00
N VAL A 294 -18.43 -4.55 31.17
CA VAL A 294 -18.53 -5.96 31.57
C VAL A 294 -17.11 -6.49 31.84
N PRO A 295 -16.83 -7.03 33.04
CA PRO A 295 -15.50 -7.53 33.36
C PRO A 295 -15.05 -8.67 32.43
N GLU A 296 -13.74 -8.81 32.23
CA GLU A 296 -13.21 -9.90 31.43
C GLU A 296 -13.63 -11.26 32.02
N GLY A 297 -14.10 -12.15 31.14
CA GLY A 297 -14.63 -13.46 31.53
C GLY A 297 -16.08 -13.47 32.02
N TRP A 298 -16.75 -12.31 32.12
CA TRP A 298 -18.19 -12.25 32.44
C TRP A 298 -19.06 -12.34 31.18
N GLY A 299 -20.26 -12.89 31.37
CA GLY A 299 -21.29 -13.05 30.35
C GLY A 299 -22.17 -11.81 30.14
N ILE A 300 -22.98 -11.85 29.08
CA ILE A 300 -24.09 -10.93 28.85
C ILE A 300 -25.39 -11.73 28.95
N VAL A 301 -26.38 -11.16 29.65
CA VAL A 301 -27.72 -11.73 29.78
C VAL A 301 -28.76 -10.73 29.30
N ALA A 302 -29.69 -11.21 28.48
CA ALA A 302 -30.90 -10.49 28.13
C ALA A 302 -31.96 -10.69 29.22
N VAL A 303 -32.62 -9.61 29.63
CA VAL A 303 -33.59 -9.60 30.75
C VAL A 303 -34.81 -8.75 30.43
N ASP A 304 -35.85 -8.87 31.26
CA ASP A 304 -36.90 -7.85 31.37
C ASP A 304 -36.44 -6.75 32.36
N PRO A 305 -36.21 -5.51 31.91
CA PRO A 305 -35.75 -4.41 32.77
C PRO A 305 -36.69 -4.08 33.93
N LYS A 306 -37.97 -4.46 33.87
CA LYS A 306 -38.93 -4.26 34.97
C LYS A 306 -38.71 -5.24 36.12
N VAL A 307 -38.04 -6.37 35.87
CA VAL A 307 -37.75 -7.42 36.86
C VAL A 307 -36.29 -7.40 37.27
N ILE A 308 -35.39 -7.24 36.30
CA ILE A 308 -33.94 -7.12 36.51
C ILE A 308 -33.47 -5.89 35.73
N PRO A 309 -33.14 -4.76 36.38
CA PRO A 309 -32.67 -3.56 35.70
C PRO A 309 -31.42 -3.83 34.85
N LEU A 310 -31.26 -3.10 33.75
CA LEU A 310 -30.03 -3.18 32.96
C LEU A 310 -28.82 -2.64 33.75
N GLY A 311 -27.67 -3.27 33.58
CA GLY A 311 -26.45 -3.03 34.35
C GLY A 311 -26.32 -3.93 35.59
N THR A 312 -27.39 -4.61 36.01
CA THR A 312 -27.36 -5.51 37.16
C THR A 312 -26.33 -6.63 36.97
N LYS A 313 -25.48 -6.84 37.97
CA LYS A 313 -24.52 -7.94 38.05
C LYS A 313 -25.20 -9.15 38.66
N LEU A 314 -25.02 -10.32 38.03
CA LEU A 314 -25.68 -11.54 38.47
C LEU A 314 -24.80 -12.77 38.24
N TYR A 315 -25.06 -13.81 39.03
CA TYR A 315 -24.48 -15.14 38.86
C TYR A 315 -25.57 -16.12 38.40
N VAL A 316 -25.35 -16.77 37.27
CA VAL A 316 -26.22 -17.81 36.71
C VAL A 316 -25.55 -19.17 36.90
N PRO A 317 -26.11 -20.08 37.70
CA PRO A 317 -25.57 -21.42 37.86
C PRO A 317 -25.45 -22.13 36.51
N GLY A 318 -24.25 -22.61 36.16
CA GLY A 318 -24.02 -23.26 34.88
C GLY A 318 -23.59 -22.32 33.74
N TYR A 319 -23.63 -21.01 33.93
CA TYR A 319 -23.19 -20.03 32.93
C TYR A 319 -22.08 -19.12 33.48
N GLY A 320 -22.16 -18.75 34.77
CA GLY A 320 -21.15 -17.96 35.47
C GLY A 320 -21.63 -16.56 35.83
N TYR A 321 -20.69 -15.66 36.11
CA TYR A 321 -20.98 -14.26 36.35
C TYR A 321 -21.32 -13.53 35.05
N ALA A 322 -22.29 -12.63 35.10
CA ALA A 322 -22.77 -11.91 33.94
C ALA A 322 -23.38 -10.56 34.30
N VAL A 323 -23.59 -9.72 33.28
CA VAL A 323 -24.28 -8.43 33.40
C VAL A 323 -25.56 -8.46 32.57
N ALA A 324 -26.64 -7.94 33.14
CA ALA A 324 -27.90 -7.67 32.45
C ALA A 324 -27.69 -6.52 31.44
N ALA A 325 -27.26 -6.83 30.23
CA ALA A 325 -26.79 -5.84 29.26
C ALA A 325 -27.60 -5.83 27.95
N ASP A 326 -28.65 -6.64 27.87
CA ASP A 326 -29.46 -6.75 26.67
C ASP A 326 -30.95 -6.96 26.98
N THR A 327 -31.79 -6.80 25.97
CA THR A 327 -33.22 -7.08 26.03
C THR A 327 -33.64 -7.84 24.79
N GLY A 328 -34.64 -8.72 24.94
CA GLY A 328 -35.22 -9.46 23.82
C GLY A 328 -36.73 -9.37 23.87
N GLY A 329 -37.39 -9.28 22.71
CA GLY A 329 -38.85 -9.11 22.64
C GLY A 329 -39.66 -10.24 23.32
N ALA A 330 -39.08 -11.43 23.44
CA ALA A 330 -39.67 -12.60 24.10
C ALA A 330 -39.20 -12.82 25.56
N ILE A 331 -38.35 -11.92 26.08
CA ILE A 331 -37.78 -11.98 27.41
C ILE A 331 -38.56 -11.01 28.31
N THR A 332 -39.68 -11.50 28.83
CA THR A 332 -40.60 -10.76 29.69
C THR A 332 -40.83 -11.50 31.01
N GLY A 333 -40.97 -10.75 32.11
CA GLY A 333 -41.14 -11.29 33.46
C GLY A 333 -39.89 -11.98 34.00
N ALA A 334 -40.09 -13.05 34.78
CA ALA A 334 -39.01 -13.87 35.35
C ALA A 334 -38.38 -14.81 34.30
N ARG A 335 -37.90 -14.24 33.20
CA ARG A 335 -37.21 -14.93 32.10
C ARG A 335 -35.90 -14.22 31.78
N ILE A 336 -34.87 -14.99 31.48
CA ILE A 336 -33.58 -14.49 31.02
C ILE A 336 -33.10 -15.27 29.79
N ASP A 337 -32.22 -14.67 29.00
CA ASP A 337 -31.53 -15.32 27.88
C ASP A 337 -30.02 -15.12 28.01
N VAL A 338 -29.26 -16.21 28.15
CA VAL A 338 -27.79 -16.11 28.30
C VAL A 338 -27.11 -16.12 26.94
N CYS A 339 -26.17 -15.20 26.71
CA CYS A 339 -25.49 -15.09 25.43
C CYS A 339 -24.24 -15.99 25.37
N PHE A 340 -24.11 -16.84 24.36
CA PHE A 340 -22.86 -17.53 24.06
C PHE A 340 -22.23 -16.96 22.78
N TRP A 341 -21.00 -16.45 22.88
CA TRP A 341 -20.27 -15.91 21.73
C TRP A 341 -18.78 -16.29 21.69
N GLN A 342 -18.25 -16.83 22.78
CA GLN A 342 -16.83 -17.17 22.88
C GLN A 342 -16.51 -18.46 22.12
N GLY A 343 -15.32 -18.53 21.52
CA GLY A 343 -14.85 -19.69 20.76
C GLY A 343 -15.41 -19.81 19.33
N GLY A 344 -16.01 -18.72 18.81
CA GLY A 344 -16.57 -18.68 17.45
C GLY A 344 -17.96 -19.33 17.34
N GLN A 345 -18.57 -19.17 16.16
CA GLN A 345 -19.97 -19.53 15.92
C GLN A 345 -20.31 -20.97 16.27
N SER A 346 -19.48 -21.93 15.86
CA SER A 346 -19.74 -23.36 16.09
C SER A 346 -19.70 -23.74 17.57
N ALA A 347 -18.73 -23.23 18.34
CA ALA A 347 -18.61 -23.51 19.76
C ALA A 347 -19.73 -22.84 20.56
N ALA A 348 -20.02 -21.57 20.24
CA ALA A 348 -21.13 -20.82 20.83
C ALA A 348 -22.48 -21.49 20.59
N LEU A 349 -22.75 -21.94 19.35
CA LEU A 349 -23.98 -22.63 19.00
C LEU A 349 -24.13 -23.96 19.72
N LYS A 350 -23.04 -24.73 19.84
CA LYS A 350 -23.02 -25.96 20.62
C LYS A 350 -23.32 -25.69 22.10
N ALA A 351 -22.72 -24.66 22.68
CA ALA A 351 -22.94 -24.27 24.08
C ALA A 351 -24.38 -23.80 24.32
N ALA A 352 -24.94 -22.96 23.44
CA ALA A 352 -26.32 -22.50 23.52
C ALA A 352 -27.33 -23.67 23.40
N ARG A 353 -27.09 -24.61 22.49
CA ARG A 353 -27.93 -25.82 22.36
C ARG A 353 -27.83 -26.74 23.58
N ALA A 354 -26.63 -26.90 24.12
CA ALA A 354 -26.42 -27.67 25.35
C ALA A 354 -27.05 -26.99 26.58
N TRP A 355 -27.15 -25.66 26.57
CA TRP A 355 -27.88 -24.90 27.57
C TRP A 355 -29.38 -25.21 27.48
N GLY A 356 -29.98 -25.07 26.30
CA GLY A 356 -31.42 -25.30 26.10
C GLY A 356 -32.28 -24.43 27.03
N ARG A 357 -33.55 -24.82 27.21
CA ARG A 357 -34.47 -24.14 28.13
C ARG A 357 -34.47 -24.83 29.49
N ARG A 358 -34.24 -24.07 30.56
CA ARG A 358 -34.15 -24.60 31.94
C ARG A 358 -34.68 -23.61 32.97
N SER A 359 -35.11 -24.13 34.12
CA SER A 359 -35.39 -23.30 35.29
C SER A 359 -34.12 -23.19 36.13
N VAL A 360 -33.72 -21.97 36.49
CA VAL A 360 -32.51 -21.70 37.28
C VAL A 360 -32.79 -20.66 38.35
N THR A 361 -32.19 -20.83 39.53
CA THR A 361 -32.18 -19.81 40.58
C THR A 361 -30.90 -18.99 40.46
N ILE A 362 -31.01 -17.78 39.96
CA ILE A 362 -29.90 -16.84 39.83
C ILE A 362 -29.66 -16.10 41.13
N THR A 363 -28.45 -15.55 41.28
CA THR A 363 -28.11 -14.64 42.39
C THR A 363 -27.83 -13.25 41.84
N VAL A 364 -28.60 -12.26 42.24
CA VAL A 364 -28.43 -10.84 41.91
C VAL A 364 -27.46 -10.21 42.92
N LEU A 365 -26.42 -9.56 42.43
CA LEU A 365 -25.29 -9.11 43.24
C LEU A 365 -25.39 -7.62 43.55
N GLU A 366 -25.52 -6.78 42.51
CA GLU A 366 -25.68 -5.32 42.60
C GLU A 366 -26.35 -4.77 41.33
#